data_AF-A0A1Y4QYL3-F1
#
_entry.id   AF-A0A1Y4QYL3-F1
#
_cell.length_a   1.000
_cell.length_b   1.000
_cell.length_c   1.000
_cell.angle_alpha   90.00
_cell.angle_beta   90.00
_cell.angle_gamma   90.00
#
_symmetry.space_group_name_H-M   'P 1'
#
loop_
_entity.id
_entity.type
_entity.pdbx_description
1 polymer ?
#
loop_
_entity_poly.entity_id
_entity_poly.type
_entity_poly.pdbx_seq_one_letter_code
_entity_poly.pdbx_strand_id
1 'polypeptide(L)'
;KRYWKFVLTHEDNLNYEKRLQYPLFDKKFVTQTEVVDTLLSFDEGFKQCYEIYQSLLGHFHKKEYNKFFDILYNLPQNLDKKFKKSIKYLTKQTRNVKNALKLPYSNGKLEGKNNLIKVLQRVSFGFRNFENMRRRIFLYEENWQTKKPKKRKCRRKTA
;
A
#
# COMPACT_ATOMS: atom_id res chain seq x y z
N LYS A 1 13.40 -11.06 3.90
CA LYS A 1 12.22 -10.15 3.87
C LYS A 1 11.10 -10.70 2.95
N ARG A 2 10.47 -11.85 3.26
CA ARG A 2 9.42 -12.45 2.39
C ARG A 2 7.99 -12.28 2.93
N TYR A 3 7.78 -12.36 4.24
CA TYR A 3 6.43 -12.40 4.84
C TYR A 3 5.87 -11.06 5.34
N TRP A 4 6.70 -10.01 5.38
CA TRP A 4 6.27 -8.67 5.81
C TRP A 4 5.06 -8.13 5.02
N LYS A 5 4.86 -8.59 3.79
CA LYS A 5 3.69 -8.22 2.98
C LYS A 5 2.38 -8.71 3.60
N PHE A 6 2.36 -9.88 4.23
CA PHE A 6 1.16 -10.41 4.88
C PHE A 6 0.78 -9.56 6.09
N VAL A 7 1.76 -9.17 6.90
CA VAL A 7 1.56 -8.25 8.05
C VAL A 7 0.94 -6.91 7.61
N LEU A 8 1.28 -6.42 6.41
CA LEU A 8 0.72 -5.16 5.89
C LEU A 8 -0.60 -5.34 5.12
N THR A 9 -1.03 -6.57 4.88
CA THR A 9 -2.28 -6.83 4.16
C THR A 9 -3.43 -6.69 5.14
N HIS A 10 -4.55 -6.09 4.71
CA HIS A 10 -5.76 -6.04 5.54
C HIS A 10 -6.20 -7.45 5.89
N GLU A 11 -6.59 -7.68 7.14
CA GLU A 11 -6.91 -9.00 7.68
C GLU A 11 -7.92 -9.78 6.82
N ASP A 12 -9.03 -9.15 6.40
CA ASP A 12 -10.04 -9.76 5.52
C ASP A 12 -9.49 -10.26 4.16
N ASN A 13 -8.34 -9.76 3.72
CA ASN A 13 -7.71 -10.15 2.46
C ASN A 13 -6.65 -11.26 2.65
N LEU A 14 -6.37 -11.67 3.88
CA LEU A 14 -5.47 -12.79 4.15
C LEU A 14 -6.17 -14.11 3.82
N ASN A 15 -5.43 -15.00 3.16
CA ASN A 15 -5.97 -16.30 2.80
C ASN A 15 -5.93 -17.28 3.99
N TYR A 16 -7.11 -17.66 4.46
CA TYR A 16 -7.32 -18.60 5.56
C TYR A 16 -7.55 -20.06 5.11
N GLU A 17 -7.78 -20.33 3.82
CA GLU A 17 -8.11 -21.68 3.32
C GLU A 17 -6.89 -22.35 2.67
N LYS A 18 -6.17 -21.58 1.86
CA LYS A 18 -5.09 -22.08 1.03
C LYS A 18 -3.85 -22.30 1.87
N ARG A 19 -3.58 -23.57 2.18
CA ARG A 19 -2.34 -23.99 2.82
C ARG A 19 -1.21 -24.11 1.80
N LEU A 20 -0.10 -23.44 2.07
CA LEU A 20 1.11 -23.47 1.25
C LEU A 20 2.32 -23.79 2.12
N GLN A 21 3.35 -24.33 1.50
CA GLN A 21 4.62 -24.52 2.18
C GLN A 21 5.42 -23.21 2.17
N TYR A 22 5.77 -22.73 3.35
CA TYR A 22 6.63 -21.56 3.53
C TYR A 22 8.00 -22.01 4.08
N PRO A 23 9.14 -21.56 3.49
CA PRO A 23 10.46 -22.08 3.85
C PRO A 23 10.85 -21.96 5.34
N LEU A 24 10.30 -21.00 6.07
CA LEU A 24 10.63 -20.76 7.49
C LEU A 24 9.63 -21.42 8.46
N PHE A 25 8.78 -22.31 7.96
CA PHE A 25 7.75 -23.01 8.71
C PHE A 25 7.98 -24.53 8.69
N ASP A 26 9.25 -24.96 8.72
CA ASP A 26 9.65 -26.37 8.80
C ASP A 26 8.96 -27.29 7.79
N LYS A 27 8.81 -26.82 6.55
CA LYS A 27 8.11 -27.54 5.47
C LYS A 27 6.62 -27.84 5.76
N LYS A 28 6.04 -27.28 6.82
CA LYS A 28 4.61 -27.41 7.13
C LYS A 28 3.77 -26.62 6.13
N PHE A 29 2.56 -27.14 5.89
CA PHE A 29 1.54 -26.49 5.09
C PHE A 29 0.73 -25.55 5.98
N VAL A 30 1.03 -24.25 5.87
CA VAL A 30 0.40 -23.21 6.68
C VAL A 30 -0.35 -22.20 5.83
N THR A 31 -1.36 -21.54 6.42
CA THR A 31 -2.13 -20.46 5.79
C THR A 31 -1.42 -19.12 5.94
N GLN A 32 -1.89 -18.08 5.24
CA GLN A 32 -1.31 -16.74 5.42
C GLN A 32 -1.59 -16.18 6.82
N THR A 33 -2.77 -16.48 7.36
CA THR A 33 -3.16 -16.09 8.72
C THR A 33 -2.26 -16.77 9.76
N GLU A 34 -2.03 -18.09 9.65
CA GLU A 34 -1.11 -18.82 10.53
C GLU A 34 0.33 -18.24 10.46
N VAL A 35 0.77 -17.81 9.27
CA VAL A 35 2.06 -17.11 9.10
C VAL A 35 2.08 -15.77 9.83
N VAL A 36 0.98 -15.01 9.81
CA VAL A 36 0.90 -13.74 10.54
C VAL A 36 0.85 -14.00 12.04
N ASP A 37 -0.02 -14.91 12.51
CA ASP A 37 -0.19 -15.23 13.94
C ASP A 37 1.12 -15.66 14.59
N THR A 38 1.86 -16.55 13.92
CA THR A 38 3.20 -16.94 14.38
C THR A 38 4.17 -15.77 14.44
N LEU A 39 4.18 -14.86 13.45
CA LEU A 39 5.02 -13.67 13.50
C LEU A 39 4.64 -12.72 14.65
N LEU A 40 3.35 -12.58 14.94
CA LEU A 40 2.86 -11.74 16.04
C LEU A 40 3.17 -12.38 17.41
N SER A 41 3.27 -13.71 17.48
CA SER A 41 3.59 -14.43 18.73
C SER A 41 5.00 -14.17 19.26
N PHE A 42 5.93 -13.70 18.42
CA PHE A 42 7.31 -13.46 18.83
C PHE A 42 7.52 -12.19 19.66
N ASP A 43 6.66 -11.18 19.52
CA ASP A 43 6.80 -9.91 20.22
C ASP A 43 5.43 -9.25 20.45
N GLU A 44 5.05 -9.11 21.72
CA GLU A 44 3.80 -8.49 22.13
C GLU A 44 3.73 -7.01 21.73
N GLY A 45 4.87 -6.30 21.74
CA GLY A 45 4.92 -4.90 21.31
C GLY A 45 4.60 -4.74 19.82
N PHE A 46 5.15 -5.63 18.99
CA PHE A 46 4.82 -5.72 17.58
C PHE A 46 3.36 -6.11 17.33
N LYS A 47 2.81 -7.04 18.11
CA LYS A 47 1.39 -7.41 18.04
C LYS A 47 0.47 -6.21 18.28
N GLN A 48 0.73 -5.43 19.32
CA GLN A 48 -0.04 -4.19 19.58
C GLN A 48 0.06 -3.20 18.41
N CYS A 49 1.25 -3.03 17.82
CA CYS A 49 1.41 -2.18 16.64
C CYS A 49 0.59 -2.69 15.45
N TYR A 50 0.55 -4.00 15.23
CA TYR A 50 -0.23 -4.63 14.17
C TYR A 50 -1.74 -4.41 14.37
N GLU A 51 -2.26 -4.63 15.57
CA GLU A 51 -3.69 -4.44 15.88
C GLU A 51 -4.15 -3.00 15.64
N ILE A 52 -3.35 -2.01 16.06
CA ILE A 52 -3.61 -0.59 15.79
C ILE A 52 -3.58 -0.32 14.28
N TYR A 53 -2.59 -0.87 13.58
CA TYR A 53 -2.47 -0.70 12.14
C TYR A 53 -3.67 -1.28 11.38
N GLN A 54 -4.10 -2.51 11.72
CA GLN A 54 -5.27 -3.14 11.11
C GLN A 54 -6.56 -2.36 11.41
N SER A 55 -6.72 -1.88 12.64
CA SER A 55 -7.86 -1.02 13.01
C SER A 55 -7.91 0.26 12.17
N LEU A 56 -6.76 0.92 11.99
CA LEU A 56 -6.64 2.10 11.13
C LEU A 56 -6.97 1.78 9.67
N LEU A 57 -6.47 0.65 9.13
CA LEU A 57 -6.81 0.22 7.77
C LEU A 57 -8.31 -0.03 7.61
N GLY A 58 -8.94 -0.71 8.58
CA GLY A 58 -10.37 -1.02 8.56
C GLY A 58 -11.23 0.25 8.51
N HIS A 59 -10.96 1.22 9.39
CA HIS A 59 -11.67 2.50 9.37
C HIS A 59 -11.37 3.31 8.10
N PHE A 60 -10.16 3.18 7.54
CA PHE A 60 -9.81 3.82 6.29
C PHE A 60 -10.65 3.27 5.12
N HIS A 61 -10.79 1.95 5.03
CA HIS A 61 -11.62 1.30 4.01
C HIS A 61 -13.12 1.62 4.17
N LYS A 62 -13.61 1.67 5.41
CA LYS A 62 -15.01 2.03 5.72
C LYS A 62 -15.29 3.54 5.64
N LYS A 63 -14.27 4.36 5.38
CA LYS A 63 -14.35 5.84 5.31
C LYS A 63 -14.83 6.50 6.63
N GLU A 64 -14.57 5.84 7.75
CA GLU A 64 -14.99 6.30 9.09
C GLU A 64 -13.94 7.24 9.69
N TYR A 65 -13.89 8.50 9.22
CA TYR A 65 -12.84 9.43 9.61
C TYR A 65 -12.81 9.76 11.11
N ASN A 66 -13.97 9.85 11.80
CA ASN A 66 -14.02 10.13 13.24
C ASN A 66 -13.26 9.03 14.02
N LYS A 67 -13.67 7.77 13.85
CA LYS A 67 -13.05 6.61 14.50
C LYS A 67 -11.56 6.48 14.15
N PHE A 68 -11.20 6.76 12.90
CA PHE A 68 -9.80 6.77 12.48
C PHE A 68 -8.95 7.75 13.29
N PHE A 69 -9.39 9.00 13.44
CA PHE A 69 -8.66 10.00 14.21
C PHE A 69 -8.74 9.77 15.73
N ASP A 70 -9.84 9.21 16.23
CA ASP A 70 -9.97 8.85 17.65
C ASP A 70 -8.87 7.86 18.08
N ILE A 71 -8.54 6.88 17.22
CA ILE A 71 -7.42 5.96 17.45
C ILE A 71 -6.09 6.71 17.45
N LEU A 72 -5.88 7.64 16.51
CA LEU A 72 -4.63 8.40 16.40
C LEU A 72 -4.37 9.31 17.61
N TYR A 73 -5.43 9.86 18.20
CA TYR A 73 -5.33 10.71 19.39
C TYR A 73 -5.13 9.88 20.67
N ASN A 74 -5.75 8.69 20.74
CA ASN A 74 -5.74 7.83 21.92
C ASN A 74 -4.80 6.62 21.78
N LEU A 75 -3.55 6.86 21.36
CA LEU A 75 -2.54 5.79 21.22
C LEU A 75 -1.98 5.33 22.58
N PRO A 76 -1.75 4.02 22.79
CA PRO A 76 -1.14 3.50 24.02
C PRO A 76 0.20 4.16 24.37
N GLN A 77 0.49 4.27 25.67
CA GLN A 77 1.77 4.83 26.13
C GLN A 77 2.95 3.90 25.83
N ASN A 78 2.78 2.60 26.00
CA ASN A 78 3.81 1.56 25.87
C ASN A 78 4.13 1.14 24.42
N LEU A 79 3.63 1.88 23.44
CA LEU A 79 3.84 1.59 22.03
C LEU A 79 5.25 1.95 21.58
N ASP A 80 5.80 1.21 20.61
CA ASP A 80 7.12 1.51 20.05
C ASP A 80 7.23 2.98 19.61
N LYS A 81 8.35 3.62 19.97
CA LYS A 81 8.57 5.05 19.76
C LYS A 81 8.61 5.40 18.26
N LYS A 82 9.20 4.54 17.42
CA LYS A 82 9.30 4.80 15.97
C LYS A 82 7.94 4.66 15.30
N PHE A 83 7.19 3.62 15.67
CA PHE A 83 5.83 3.40 15.20
C PHE A 83 4.90 4.56 15.60
N LYS A 84 4.89 4.93 16.89
CA LYS A 84 4.12 6.06 17.42
C LYS A 84 4.44 7.37 16.72
N LYS A 85 5.72 7.67 16.47
CA LYS A 85 6.15 8.87 15.72
C LYS A 85 5.62 8.86 14.29
N SER A 86 5.67 7.72 13.61
CA SER A 86 5.23 7.57 12.22
C SER A 86 3.73 7.77 12.09
N ILE A 87 2.94 7.18 12.98
CA ILE A 87 1.48 7.28 12.96
C ILE A 87 1.00 8.66 13.42
N LYS A 88 1.63 9.26 14.44
CA LYS A 88 1.33 10.64 14.86
C LYS A 88 1.60 11.67 13.77
N TYR A 89 2.40 11.37 12.75
CA TYR A 89 2.53 12.27 11.61
C TYR A 89 1.20 12.47 10.87
N LEU A 90 0.32 11.46 10.85
CA LEU A 90 -0.99 11.54 10.20
C LEU A 90 -1.90 12.59 10.85
N THR A 91 -1.77 12.85 12.15
CA THR A 91 -2.54 13.90 12.84
C THR A 91 -2.10 15.31 12.45
N LYS A 92 -0.90 15.48 11.89
CA LYS A 92 -0.47 16.76 11.27
C LYS A 92 -1.09 16.97 9.89
N GLN A 93 -1.47 15.88 9.22
CA GLN A 93 -2.00 15.87 7.86
C GLN A 93 -3.52 15.66 7.82
N THR A 94 -4.23 16.04 8.88
CA THR A 94 -5.68 15.78 9.07
C THR A 94 -6.52 16.17 7.87
N ARG A 95 -6.30 17.36 7.30
CA ARG A 95 -7.05 17.83 6.11
C ARG A 95 -6.87 16.89 4.91
N ASN A 96 -5.65 16.45 4.65
CA ASN A 96 -5.31 15.60 3.50
C ASN A 96 -5.88 14.19 3.68
N VAL A 97 -5.74 13.61 4.88
CA VAL A 97 -6.31 12.29 5.20
C VAL A 97 -7.84 12.33 5.16
N LYS A 98 -8.48 13.37 5.71
CA LYS A 98 -9.94 13.56 5.64
C LYS A 98 -10.42 13.67 4.21
N ASN A 99 -9.70 14.39 3.36
CA ASN A 99 -10.02 14.48 1.93
C ASN A 99 -9.86 13.12 1.23
N ALA A 100 -8.82 12.35 1.55
CA ALA A 100 -8.61 11.01 0.99
C ALA A 100 -9.74 10.03 1.37
N LEU A 101 -10.29 10.13 2.58
CA LEU A 101 -11.42 9.31 3.04
C LEU A 101 -12.75 9.74 2.41
N LYS A 102 -12.96 11.05 2.24
CA LYS A 102 -14.23 11.59 1.70
C LYS A 102 -14.34 11.46 0.20
N LEU A 103 -13.27 11.76 -0.53
CA LEU A 103 -13.31 11.87 -1.98
C LEU A 103 -13.24 10.48 -2.64
N PRO A 104 -13.93 10.27 -3.77
CA PRO A 104 -13.88 9.01 -4.52
C PRO A 104 -12.66 8.91 -5.45
N TYR A 105 -11.71 9.85 -5.38
CA TYR A 105 -10.57 9.89 -6.28
C TYR A 105 -9.48 8.89 -5.87
N SER A 106 -9.02 8.09 -6.82
CA SER A 106 -7.87 7.20 -6.64
C SER A 106 -6.57 7.89 -7.08
N ASN A 107 -5.47 7.53 -6.44
CA ASN A 107 -4.13 8.00 -6.82
C ASN A 107 -3.65 7.41 -8.17
N GLY A 108 -4.37 6.44 -8.74
CA GLY A 108 -3.92 5.66 -9.89
C GLY A 108 -3.60 6.50 -11.13
N LYS A 109 -4.38 7.56 -11.40
CA LYS A 109 -4.08 8.47 -12.53
C LYS A 109 -2.78 9.24 -12.31
N LEU A 110 -2.56 9.76 -11.09
CA LEU A 110 -1.35 10.50 -10.72
C LEU A 110 -0.12 9.57 -10.73
N GLU A 111 -0.24 8.36 -10.17
CA GLU A 111 0.82 7.35 -10.21
C GLU A 111 1.16 6.93 -11.64
N GLY A 112 0.16 6.79 -12.51
CA GLY A 112 0.35 6.54 -13.93
C GLY A 112 1.21 7.62 -14.60
N LYS A 113 0.89 8.90 -14.37
CA LYS A 113 1.68 10.03 -14.88
C LYS A 113 3.09 10.04 -14.29
N ASN A 114 3.23 9.85 -12.98
CA ASN A 114 4.55 9.80 -12.32
C ASN A 114 5.43 8.66 -12.88
N ASN A 115 4.84 7.49 -13.15
CA ASN A 115 5.55 6.37 -13.74
C ASN A 115 5.96 6.65 -15.19
N LEU A 116 5.09 7.29 -15.99
CA LEU A 116 5.43 7.73 -17.35
C LEU A 116 6.63 8.69 -17.33
N ILE A 117 6.61 9.70 -16.45
CA ILE A 117 7.71 10.65 -16.30
C ILE A 117 9.01 9.92 -15.91
N LYS A 118 8.94 9.01 -14.92
CA LYS A 118 10.10 8.20 -14.50
C LYS A 118 10.63 7.29 -15.61
N VAL A 119 9.76 6.74 -16.46
CA VAL A 119 10.18 5.95 -17.63
C VAL A 119 10.87 6.84 -18.65
N LEU A 120 10.29 8.01 -18.97
CA LEU A 120 10.88 8.96 -19.89
C LEU A 120 12.26 9.41 -19.40
N GLN A 121 12.39 9.77 -18.13
CA GLN A 121 13.67 10.15 -17.51
C GLN A 121 14.74 9.06 -17.62
N ARG A 122 14.38 7.78 -17.49
CA ARG A 122 15.32 6.65 -17.61
C ARG A 122 15.75 6.37 -19.05
N VAL A 123 14.87 6.58 -20.02
CA VAL A 123 15.15 6.33 -21.44
C VAL A 123 15.83 7.54 -22.09
N SER A 124 15.66 8.73 -21.53
CA SER A 124 16.23 9.95 -22.05
C SER A 124 17.65 10.19 -21.56
N PHE A 125 18.61 9.52 -22.19
CA PHE A 125 20.00 9.95 -22.11
C PHE A 125 20.14 11.28 -22.89
N GLY A 126 20.50 12.38 -22.21
CA GLY A 126 20.93 13.62 -22.87
C GLY A 126 19.96 14.81 -22.86
N PHE A 127 18.93 14.87 -22.03
CA PHE A 127 18.22 16.16 -21.83
C PHE A 127 19.03 17.11 -20.95
N ARG A 128 19.84 17.94 -21.60
CA ARG A 128 20.52 19.08 -20.95
C ARG A 128 19.55 20.21 -20.55
N ASN A 129 18.36 20.27 -21.17
CA ASN A 129 17.38 21.33 -20.96
C ASN A 129 16.04 20.77 -20.45
N PHE A 130 15.58 21.29 -19.31
CA PHE A 130 14.28 20.95 -18.71
C PHE A 130 13.11 21.18 -19.67
N GLU A 131 13.15 22.24 -20.47
CA GLU A 131 12.08 22.59 -21.40
C GLU A 131 11.90 21.51 -22.49
N ASN A 132 13.00 20.92 -22.97
CA ASN A 132 12.96 19.82 -23.92
C ASN A 132 12.38 18.54 -23.28
N MET A 133 12.73 18.27 -22.02
CA MET A 133 12.14 17.16 -21.26
C MET A 133 10.63 17.37 -21.06
N ARG A 134 10.22 18.58 -20.67
CA ARG A 134 8.82 18.97 -20.47
C ARG A 134 8.00 18.82 -21.75
N ARG A 135 8.48 19.35 -22.88
CA ARG A 135 7.80 19.19 -24.18
C ARG A 135 7.61 17.72 -24.54
N ARG A 136 8.63 16.88 -24.33
CA ARG A 136 8.51 15.45 -24.63
C ARG A 136 7.52 14.73 -23.71
N ILE A 137 7.43 15.09 -22.44
CA ILE A 137 6.41 14.55 -21.53
C ILE A 137 5.01 14.84 -22.07
N PHE A 138 4.74 16.09 -22.49
CA PHE A 138 3.44 16.45 -23.08
C PHE A 138 3.15 15.71 -24.39
N LEU A 139 4.13 15.64 -25.31
CA LEU A 139 3.98 14.89 -26.55
C LEU A 139 3.68 13.41 -26.31
N TYR A 140 4.29 12.79 -25.31
CA TYR A 140 4.00 11.39 -24.95
C TYR A 140 2.64 11.23 -24.29
N GLU A 141 2.19 12.21 -23.48
CA GLU A 141 0.88 12.18 -22.85
C GLU A 141 -0.25 12.27 -23.89
N GLU A 142 -0.15 13.18 -24.87
CA GLU A 142 -1.09 13.30 -25.99
C GLU A 142 -1.12 12.00 -26.83
N ASN A 143 0.05 11.48 -27.17
CA ASN A 143 0.19 10.21 -27.92
C ASN A 143 -0.23 8.97 -27.12
N TRP A 144 -0.32 9.06 -25.79
CA TRP A 144 -0.83 7.98 -24.95
C TRP A 144 -2.35 7.98 -24.90
N GLN A 145 -2.98 9.16 -24.86
CA GLN A 145 -4.44 9.28 -24.90
C GLN A 145 -5.03 8.72 -26.20
N THR A 146 -4.29 8.79 -27.31
CA THR A 146 -4.70 8.23 -28.61
C THR A 146 -4.50 6.71 -28.73
N LYS A 147 -3.73 6.08 -27.84
CA LYS A 147 -3.48 4.63 -27.85
C LYS A 147 -4.60 3.88 -27.14
N LYS A 148 -5.48 3.24 -27.90
CA LYS A 148 -6.47 2.29 -27.33
C LYS A 148 -5.73 1.16 -26.60
N PRO A 149 -6.12 0.81 -25.36
CA PRO A 149 -5.50 -0.30 -24.64
C PRO A 149 -5.72 -1.60 -25.41
N LYS A 150 -4.63 -2.30 -25.79
CA LYS A 150 -4.75 -3.65 -26.33
C LYS A 150 -5.34 -4.54 -25.23
N LYS A 151 -6.54 -5.11 -25.47
CA LYS A 151 -7.16 -6.08 -24.57
C LYS A 151 -6.17 -7.22 -24.33
N ARG A 152 -5.63 -7.32 -23.11
CA ARG A 152 -4.86 -8.50 -22.70
C ARG A 152 -5.82 -9.69 -22.70
N LYS A 153 -5.61 -10.66 -23.61
CA LYS A 153 -6.30 -11.96 -23.52
C LYS A 153 -5.92 -12.58 -22.18
N CYS A 154 -6.87 -12.63 -21.26
CA CYS A 154 -6.71 -13.37 -20.01
C CYS A 154 -6.57 -14.85 -20.38
N ARG A 155 -5.36 -15.41 -20.31
CA ARG A 155 -5.20 -16.87 -20.41
C ARG A 155 -5.81 -17.45 -19.13
N ARG A 156 -7.00 -18.04 -19.25
CA ARG A 156 -7.56 -18.94 -18.24
C ARG A 156 -6.49 -20.00 -17.99
N LYS A 157 -5.93 -20.04 -16.78
CA LYS A 157 -5.17 -21.20 -16.34
C LYS A 157 -6.21 -22.30 -16.13
N THR A 158 -6.22 -23.28 -17.01
CA THR A 158 -6.92 -24.55 -16.78
C THR A 158 -6.34 -25.19 -15.52
N ALA A 159 -7.23 -25.80 -14.74
CA ALA A 159 -6.98 -26.37 -13.42
C ALA A 159 -5.88 -27.44 -13.42
#